data_AF-X1QE20-F1
#
_entry.id   AF-X1QE20-F1
#
_cell.length_a   1.000
_cell.length_b   1.000
_cell.length_c   1.000
_cell.angle_alpha   90.00
_cell.angle_beta   90.00
_cell.angle_gamma   90.00
#
_symmetry.space_group_name_H-M   'P 1'
#
loop_
_entity.id
_entity.type
_entity.pdbx_description
1 polymer ?
#
loop_
_entity_poly.entity_id
_entity_poly.type
_entity_poly.pdbx_seq_one_letter_code
_entity_poly.pdbx_strand_id
1 'polypeptide(L)'
;MKFIKKTFYYYLNRTYNVARYIHRYDCKKVLDIGCGTGELAKYIDENVKLWGLDIKPIQHKRYNFTKHDLNDPFPFPSGFFDCVVANAVLEHIPDFTNVL
;
A
#
# COMPACT_ATOMS: atom_id res chain seq x y z
N MET A 1 18.34 -24.76 -2.41
CA MET A 1 18.44 -23.38 -1.87
C MET A 1 18.64 -22.30 -2.96
N LYS A 2 17.85 -22.34 -4.06
CA LYS A 2 17.86 -21.32 -5.14
C LYS A 2 16.51 -20.60 -5.32
N PHE A 3 15.41 -21.21 -4.88
CA PHE A 3 14.05 -20.65 -5.00
C PHE A 3 13.81 -19.44 -4.09
N ILE A 4 14.29 -19.48 -2.84
CA ILE A 4 14.06 -18.41 -1.84
C ILE A 4 14.62 -17.05 -2.32
N LYS A 5 15.81 -17.04 -2.95
CA LYS A 5 16.43 -15.81 -3.46
C LYS A 5 15.64 -15.17 -4.61
N LYS A 6 15.03 -15.97 -5.49
CA LYS A 6 14.29 -15.46 -6.65
C LYS A 6 12.98 -14.81 -6.21
N THR A 7 12.22 -15.47 -5.33
CA THR A 7 10.99 -14.92 -4.76
C THR A 7 11.25 -13.63 -4.00
N PHE A 8 12.27 -13.58 -3.13
CA PHE A 8 12.64 -12.38 -2.38
C PHE A 8 13.01 -11.18 -3.28
N TYR A 9 13.73 -11.43 -4.38
CA TYR A 9 14.08 -10.39 -5.36
C TYR A 9 12.84 -9.81 -6.06
N TYR A 10 11.87 -10.66 -6.41
CA TYR A 10 10.59 -10.19 -6.99
C TYR A 10 9.78 -9.33 -6.01
N TYR A 11 9.69 -9.74 -4.73
CA TYR A 11 8.97 -8.96 -3.71
C TYR A 11 9.62 -7.60 -3.47
N LEU A 12 10.95 -7.54 -3.26
CA LEU A 12 11.68 -6.29 -3.09
C LEU A 12 11.52 -5.36 -4.31
N ASN A 13 11.60 -5.93 -5.51
CA ASN A 13 11.45 -5.13 -6.72
C ASN A 13 10.06 -4.51 -6.86
N ARG A 14 8.99 -5.17 -6.42
CA ARG A 14 7.63 -4.62 -6.56
C ARG A 14 7.44 -3.36 -5.72
N THR A 15 7.64 -3.47 -4.41
CA THR A 15 7.46 -2.35 -3.48
C THR A 15 8.40 -1.20 -3.80
N TYR A 16 9.64 -1.51 -4.17
CA TYR A 16 10.61 -0.49 -4.60
C TYR A 16 10.15 0.23 -5.88
N ASN A 17 9.63 -0.49 -6.88
CA ASN A 17 9.13 0.14 -8.10
C ASN A 17 7.90 1.01 -7.85
N VAL A 18 7.00 0.61 -6.95
CA VAL A 18 5.88 1.46 -6.51
C VAL A 18 6.40 2.77 -5.91
N ALA A 19 7.36 2.70 -4.97
CA ALA A 19 7.98 3.88 -4.38
C ALA A 19 8.61 4.78 -5.44
N ARG A 20 9.31 4.21 -6.43
CA ARG A 20 9.87 4.97 -7.55
C ARG A 20 8.83 5.75 -8.34
N TYR A 21 7.63 5.20 -8.56
CA TYR A 21 6.56 5.93 -9.24
C TYR A 21 5.97 7.04 -8.36
N ILE A 22 5.77 6.77 -7.06
CA ILE A 22 5.34 7.79 -6.09
C ILE A 22 6.28 9.00 -6.12
N HIS A 23 7.59 8.77 -6.10
CA HIS A 23 8.58 9.84 -6.18
C HIS A 23 8.63 10.52 -7.54
N ARG A 24 8.56 9.74 -8.63
CA ARG A 24 8.58 10.28 -10.00
C ARG A 24 7.43 11.23 -10.28
N TYR A 25 6.26 10.98 -9.71
CA TYR A 25 5.07 11.80 -9.88
C TYR A 25 4.85 12.80 -8.72
N ASP A 26 5.83 12.96 -7.85
CA ASP A 26 5.83 13.90 -6.72
C ASP A 26 4.61 13.77 -5.79
N CYS A 27 4.07 12.56 -5.62
CA CYS A 27 2.89 12.33 -4.80
C CYS A 27 3.21 12.62 -3.31
N LYS A 28 2.38 13.42 -2.65
CA LYS A 28 2.60 13.85 -1.26
C LYS A 28 1.69 13.13 -0.27
N LYS A 29 0.50 12.74 -0.70
CA LYS A 29 -0.46 11.96 0.08
C LYS A 29 -0.72 10.64 -0.59
N VAL A 30 -0.24 9.57 0.04
CA VAL A 30 -0.29 8.22 -0.51
C VAL A 30 -1.13 7.33 0.39
N LEU A 31 -2.10 6.63 -0.19
CA LEU A 31 -2.82 5.54 0.46
C LEU A 31 -2.22 4.20 0.02
N ASP A 32 -1.86 3.36 0.98
CA ASP A 32 -1.40 1.99 0.77
C ASP A 32 -2.50 1.01 1.24
N ILE A 33 -3.18 0.39 0.28
CA ILE A 33 -4.26 -0.56 0.50
C ILE A 33 -3.68 -1.97 0.65
N GLY A 34 -4.06 -2.66 1.72
CA GLY A 34 -3.43 -3.92 2.13
C GLY A 34 -2.01 -3.68 2.65
N CYS A 35 -1.80 -2.61 3.42
CA CYS A 35 -0.47 -2.16 3.81
C CYS A 35 0.32 -3.16 4.68
N GLY A 36 -0.35 -4.16 5.28
CA GLY A 36 0.28 -5.24 6.06
C GLY A 36 1.25 -4.73 7.12
N THR A 37 2.55 -5.04 6.95
CA THR A 37 3.64 -4.64 7.86
C THR A 37 4.27 -3.29 7.54
N GLY A 38 3.78 -2.59 6.50
CA GLY A 38 4.29 -1.28 6.09
C GLY A 38 5.59 -1.33 5.30
N GLU A 39 5.83 -2.38 4.51
CA GLU A 39 7.06 -2.51 3.71
C GLU A 39 7.32 -1.31 2.78
N LEU A 40 6.26 -0.69 2.23
CA LEU A 40 6.39 0.48 1.36
C LEU A 40 7.05 1.65 2.09
N ALA A 41 6.76 1.88 3.37
CA ALA A 41 7.36 2.97 4.14
C ALA A 41 8.90 2.91 4.23
N LYS A 42 9.53 1.75 4.01
CA LYS A 42 11.00 1.64 3.98
C LYS A 42 11.64 2.35 2.78
N TYR A 43 10.86 2.60 1.73
CA TYR A 43 11.32 3.17 0.46
C TYR A 43 10.75 4.57 0.19
N ILE A 44 10.00 5.13 1.14
CA ILE A 44 9.29 6.40 0.98
C ILE A 44 9.92 7.48 1.84
N ASP A 45 10.36 8.54 1.19
CA ASP A 45 10.86 9.78 1.79
C ASP A 45 9.93 10.33 2.89
N GLU A 46 10.52 10.96 3.91
CA GLU A 46 9.80 11.50 5.08
C GLU A 46 8.79 12.62 4.73
N ASN A 47 8.97 13.31 3.60
CA ASN A 47 8.07 14.36 3.14
C ASN A 47 6.77 13.83 2.51
N VAL A 48 6.69 12.53 2.23
CA VAL A 48 5.47 11.86 1.76
C VAL A 48 4.69 11.34 2.96
N LYS A 49 3.43 11.78 3.08
CA LYS A 49 2.51 11.32 4.12
C LYS A 49 1.85 10.02 3.67
N LEU A 50 1.94 9.01 4.51
CA LEU A 50 1.40 7.68 4.25
C LEU A 50 0.15 7.41 5.09
N TRP A 51 -0.90 6.91 4.44
CA TRP A 51 -2.06 6.30 5.06
C TRP A 51 -2.06 4.82 4.74
N GLY A 52 -2.34 4.00 5.75
CA GLY A 52 -2.36 2.54 5.62
C GLY A 52 -3.76 2.03 5.88
N LEU A 53 -4.29 1.24 4.96
CA LEU A 53 -5.61 0.62 5.07
C LEU A 53 -5.47 -0.89 4.99
N ASP A 54 -5.88 -1.61 6.03
CA ASP A 54 -5.78 -3.08 6.09
C ASP A 54 -6.80 -3.66 7.09
N ILE A 55 -7.26 -4.90 6.89
CA ILE A 55 -8.14 -5.60 7.84
C ILE A 55 -7.41 -6.00 9.13
N LYS A 56 -6.09 -6.20 9.07
CA LYS A 56 -5.22 -6.65 10.17
C LYS A 56 -3.85 -5.97 10.09
N PRO A 57 -3.78 -4.64 10.25
CA PRO A 57 -2.53 -3.92 10.10
C PRO A 57 -1.56 -4.26 11.25
N ILE A 58 -0.27 -4.37 10.92
CA ILE A 58 0.79 -4.27 11.92
C ILE A 58 1.22 -2.81 11.97
N GLN A 59 1.06 -2.16 13.12
CA GLN A 59 1.37 -0.73 13.26
C GLN A 59 2.85 -0.46 12.94
N HIS A 60 3.09 0.26 11.85
CA HIS A 60 4.36 0.86 11.47
C HIS A 60 4.31 2.40 11.61
N LYS A 61 5.19 2.98 12.42
CA LYS A 61 5.20 4.40 12.83
C LYS A 61 5.05 5.46 11.72
N ARG A 62 5.37 5.12 10.47
CA ARG A 62 5.29 6.04 9.31
C ARG A 62 3.87 6.24 8.77
N TYR A 63 2.91 5.40 9.13
CA TYR A 63 1.55 5.44 8.58
C TYR A 63 0.53 6.03 9.56
N ASN A 64 -0.40 6.78 9.01
CA ASN A 64 -1.70 7.03 9.62
C ASN A 64 -2.62 5.83 9.29
N PHE A 65 -2.75 4.88 10.20
CA PHE A 65 -3.50 3.65 9.94
C PHE A 65 -5.00 3.77 10.13
N THR A 66 -5.73 3.03 9.30
CA THR A 66 -7.16 2.76 9.45
C THR A 66 -7.39 1.27 9.26
N LYS A 67 -7.90 0.58 10.29
CA LYS A 67 -8.36 -0.80 10.13
C LYS A 67 -9.66 -0.79 9.33
N HIS A 68 -9.71 -1.47 8.19
CA HIS A 68 -10.86 -1.42 7.28
C HIS A 68 -10.93 -2.66 6.39
N ASP A 69 -12.15 -3.13 6.12
CA ASP A 69 -12.44 -4.13 5.10
C ASP A 69 -12.81 -3.42 3.80
N LEU A 70 -12.23 -3.80 2.67
CA LEU A 70 -12.50 -3.16 1.38
C LEU A 70 -13.91 -3.43 0.86
N ASN A 71 -14.63 -4.41 1.43
CA ASN A 71 -16.03 -4.63 1.13
C ASN A 71 -16.95 -3.57 1.78
N ASP A 72 -16.43 -2.77 2.71
CA ASP A 72 -17.16 -1.65 3.31
C ASP A 72 -16.95 -0.35 2.51
N PRO A 73 -17.86 0.65 2.65
CA PRO A 73 -17.68 1.95 2.03
C PRO A 73 -16.37 2.62 2.45
N PHE A 74 -15.66 3.19 1.47
CA PHE A 74 -14.33 3.77 1.67
C PHE A 74 -14.34 4.88 2.75
N PRO A 75 -13.40 4.89 3.70
CA PRO A 75 -13.45 5.76 4.88
C PRO A 75 -12.83 7.13 4.64
N PHE A 76 -12.46 7.44 3.39
CA PHE A 76 -11.74 8.65 3.02
C PHE A 76 -12.55 9.46 1.99
N PRO A 77 -12.44 10.80 2.03
CA PRO A 77 -13.10 11.63 1.03
C PRO A 77 -12.48 11.42 -0.36
N SER A 78 -13.34 11.50 -1.38
CA SER A 78 -12.90 11.45 -2.79
C SER A 78 -11.89 12.56 -3.09
N GLY A 79 -10.87 12.23 -3.89
CA GLY A 79 -9.83 13.19 -4.31
C GLY A 79 -8.85 13.61 -3.21
N PHE A 80 -8.83 12.95 -2.05
CA PHE A 80 -7.93 13.31 -0.96
C PHE A 80 -6.47 12.90 -1.18
N PHE A 81 -6.23 11.79 -1.88
CA PHE A 81 -4.91 11.23 -2.12
C PHE A 81 -4.41 11.56 -3.52
N ASP A 82 -3.10 11.80 -3.62
CA ASP A 82 -2.42 11.98 -4.90
C ASP A 82 -2.12 10.62 -5.56
N CYS A 83 -1.96 9.58 -4.75
CA CYS A 83 -1.72 8.21 -5.21
C CYS A 83 -2.38 7.20 -4.29
N VAL A 84 -3.02 6.19 -4.89
CA VAL A 84 -3.56 5.02 -4.21
C VAL A 84 -2.82 3.79 -4.73
N VAL A 85 -2.26 3.01 -3.82
CA VAL A 85 -1.50 1.80 -4.10
C VAL A 85 -2.31 0.59 -3.65
N ALA A 86 -2.52 -0.37 -4.54
CA ALA A 86 -3.13 -1.66 -4.25
C ALA A 86 -2.16 -2.77 -4.71
N ASN A 87 -1.09 -3.01 -3.95
CA ASN A 87 -0.03 -3.93 -4.36
C ASN A 87 -0.20 -5.31 -3.74
N ALA A 88 -0.63 -6.29 -4.54
CA ALA A 88 -0.92 -7.67 -4.10
C ALA A 88 -2.04 -7.79 -3.04
N VAL A 89 -3.05 -6.91 -3.15
CA VAL A 89 -4.23 -6.94 -2.28
C VAL A 89 -5.47 -7.46 -2.99
N LEU A 90 -5.62 -7.17 -4.28
CA LEU A 90 -6.83 -7.47 -5.05
C LEU A 90 -7.08 -8.98 -5.15
N GLU A 91 -6.03 -9.80 -5.25
CA GLU A 91 -6.14 -11.26 -5.27
C GLU A 91 -6.74 -11.88 -4.01
N HIS A 92 -6.81 -11.12 -2.91
CA HIS A 92 -7.38 -11.56 -1.65
C HIS A 92 -8.85 -11.14 -1.47
N ILE A 93 -9.39 -10.37 -2.42
CA ILE A 93 -10.77 -9.90 -2.39
C ILE A 93 -11.63 -10.89 -3.18
N PRO A 94 -12.59 -11.57 -2.54
CA PRO A 94 -13.41 -12.57 -3.21
C PRO A 94 -14.45 -11.96 -4.15
N ASP A 95 -14.91 -10.74 -3.88
CA ASP A 95 -15.90 -10.01 -4.67
C ASP A 95 -15.44 -8.56 -4.92
N PHE A 96 -15.27 -8.20 -6.18
CA PHE A 96 -14.79 -6.87 -6.59
C PHE A 96 -15.91 -5.84 -6.77
N THR A 97 -17.19 -6.23 -6.66
CA THR A 97 -18.35 -5.39 -6.99
C THR A 97 -18.35 -4.04 -6.26
N ASN A 98 -17.78 -4.00 -5.05
CA ASN A 98 -17.74 -2.80 -4.21
C ASN A 98 -16.36 -2.11 -4.18
N VAL A 99 -15.36 -2.63 -4.90
CA VAL A 99 -13.96 -2.20 -4.80
C VAL A 99 -13.43 -1.52 -6.07
N LEU A 100 -14.01 -1.83 -7.24
CA LEU A 100 -13.64 -1.30 -8.56
C LEU A 100 -14.82 -0.58 -9.23
#